data_AF-A0A373VSS3-F1
#
_entry.id   AF-A0A373VSS3-F1
#
_cell.length_a   1.000
_cell.length_b   1.000
_cell.length_c   1.000
_cell.angle_alpha   90.00
_cell.angle_beta   90.00
_cell.angle_gamma   90.00
#
_symmetry.space_group_name_H-M   'P 1'
#
loop_
_entity.id
_entity.type
_entity.pdbx_description
1 polymer ?
#
loop_
_entity_poly.entity_id
_entity_poly.type
_entity_poly.pdbx_seq_one_letter_code
_entity_poly.pdbx_strand_id
1 'polypeptide(L)'
;MATQINMQYNPYLPRLTVLIDGKQPSEYSRLTQFADEDIWKWHSEILNVLYNEVRDEFFVIFTGTEWSIDIMKFECEQNLHCIGFSSELPPVNIPFQKRLGMLNQLVKNNTEIRFQSTIIESDFVIFPEFQSYLEEIKNIEISNLFCSTRVQILDRSNNCFENKQNTFLFILAKNLSEGEAVARKYNSDNPVFLIYQGTETKLKKIDNTYLAYECETPEVISVILNCFLSFPLMLAFRNCIQSISCGTEINFSKLMAIEPVVSVKIQKTIETGKSNIIQIAVDPPLSSPPQVIFRVLDNTIATTDNLCVFGVKPGRTQLEAYYYGNKKPFQVCEINVIQRNRIKKIILNDDELILGAGDTRRLQYDYSPVNADNVNTITWKSSDETIASVNSHGTLTCNSPGKCKIWCIAENVSAVCACEVRPYLESLSVDLKDGQLHLQPMQEYEVNVAVYPENSIDRGYIMTSSDYNIANIIGNKVVAKNTGTATIEVVNVTRRKKTAFTVKVQKSSLIRKLFGR
;
A
#
# COMPACT_ATOMS: atom_id res chain seq x y z
N MET A 1 10.64 38.08 -36.94
CA MET A 1 11.09 36.86 -36.25
C MET A 1 10.11 35.81 -36.68
N ALA A 2 10.57 34.70 -37.26
CA ALA A 2 9.66 33.63 -37.65
C ALA A 2 8.90 33.13 -36.43
N THR A 3 7.64 32.77 -36.65
CA THR A 3 6.76 32.26 -35.60
C THR A 3 7.30 30.92 -35.11
N GLN A 4 7.38 30.73 -33.79
CA GLN A 4 7.87 29.48 -33.23
C GLN A 4 6.69 28.51 -33.06
N ILE A 5 6.81 27.32 -33.66
CA ILE A 5 5.78 26.27 -33.59
C ILE A 5 6.34 25.09 -32.81
N ASN A 6 5.79 24.82 -31.63
CA ASN A 6 6.13 23.64 -30.85
C ASN A 6 5.07 22.57 -31.09
N MET A 7 5.49 21.44 -31.65
CA MET A 7 4.63 20.29 -31.96
C MET A 7 5.08 19.09 -31.16
N GLN A 8 4.15 18.42 -30.49
CA GLN A 8 4.43 17.22 -29.72
C GLN A 8 3.45 16.12 -30.12
N TYR A 9 3.99 15.02 -30.63
CA TYR A 9 3.19 13.89 -31.11
C TYR A 9 3.46 12.63 -30.29
N ASN A 10 2.39 12.04 -29.77
CA ASN A 10 2.43 10.72 -29.13
C ASN A 10 1.91 9.66 -30.11
N PRO A 11 2.76 8.74 -30.62
CA PRO A 11 2.27 7.67 -31.49
C PRO A 11 1.47 6.60 -30.76
N TYR A 12 1.75 6.37 -29.47
CA TYR A 12 1.12 5.30 -28.67
C TYR A 12 -0.31 5.63 -28.26
N LEU A 13 -0.62 6.91 -28.17
CA LEU A 13 -1.97 7.47 -28.10
C LEU A 13 -1.98 8.57 -29.16
N PRO A 14 -2.44 8.31 -30.40
CA PRO A 14 -2.22 9.14 -31.59
C PRO A 14 -2.76 10.54 -31.34
N ARG A 15 -1.92 11.38 -30.73
CA ARG A 15 -2.31 12.68 -30.23
C ARG A 15 -1.24 13.69 -30.54
N LEU A 16 -1.65 14.76 -31.21
CA LEU A 16 -0.80 15.88 -31.55
C LEU A 16 -1.20 17.10 -30.71
N THR A 17 -0.22 17.71 -30.06
CA THR A 17 -0.36 19.02 -29.42
C THR A 17 0.48 20.03 -30.20
N VAL A 18 -0.11 21.19 -30.49
CA VAL A 18 0.56 22.30 -31.19
C VAL A 18 0.48 23.54 -30.32
N LEU A 19 1.60 24.26 -30.18
CA LEU A 19 1.67 25.59 -29.57
C LEU A 19 2.29 26.57 -30.58
N ILE A 20 1.64 27.71 -30.75
CA ILE A 20 2.10 28.82 -31.59
C ILE A 20 2.59 29.93 -30.66
N ASP A 21 3.89 30.24 -30.71
CA ASP A 21 4.57 31.14 -29.76
C ASP A 21 4.25 30.82 -28.29
N GLY A 22 4.23 29.52 -27.97
CA GLY A 22 3.96 29.01 -26.62
C GLY A 22 2.48 29.01 -26.20
N LYS A 23 1.54 29.37 -27.08
CA LYS A 23 0.10 29.38 -26.80
C LYS A 23 -0.64 28.30 -27.57
N GLN A 24 -1.63 27.69 -26.93
CA GLN A 24 -2.52 26.77 -27.64
C GLN A 24 -3.35 27.52 -28.69
N PRO A 25 -3.51 26.95 -29.90
CA PRO A 25 -4.38 27.51 -30.92
C PRO A 25 -5.84 27.50 -30.44
N SER A 26 -6.69 28.35 -31.03
CA SER A 26 -8.10 28.40 -30.65
C SER A 26 -8.80 27.07 -30.92
N GLU A 27 -9.87 26.77 -30.16
CA GLU A 27 -10.70 25.57 -30.38
C GLU A 27 -11.32 25.50 -31.80
N TYR A 28 -11.40 26.63 -32.51
CA TYR A 28 -11.90 26.73 -33.88
C TYR A 28 -10.80 26.65 -34.96
N SER A 29 -9.54 26.48 -34.56
CA SER A 29 -8.43 26.35 -35.51
C SER A 29 -8.55 25.07 -36.31
N ARG A 30 -8.20 25.12 -37.60
CA ARG A 30 -8.21 23.93 -38.46
C ARG A 30 -7.21 22.87 -38.00
N LEU A 31 -6.19 23.26 -37.24
CA LEU A 31 -5.19 22.36 -36.68
C LEU A 31 -5.78 21.31 -35.74
N THR A 32 -6.95 21.59 -35.15
CA THR A 32 -7.65 20.66 -34.26
C THR A 32 -8.07 19.36 -34.96
N GLN A 33 -8.22 19.38 -36.29
CA GLN A 33 -8.57 18.19 -37.09
C GLN A 33 -7.48 17.10 -37.06
N PHE A 34 -6.25 17.46 -36.72
CA PHE A 34 -5.11 16.53 -36.65
C PHE A 34 -4.82 16.05 -35.23
N ALA A 35 -5.58 16.50 -34.24
CA ALA A 35 -5.23 16.35 -32.83
C ALA A 35 -5.29 14.91 -32.32
N ASP A 36 -6.15 14.05 -32.88
CA ASP A 36 -6.32 12.66 -32.46
C ASP A 36 -6.18 11.67 -33.64
N GLU A 37 -5.22 11.93 -34.54
CA GLU A 37 -4.98 11.14 -35.76
C GLU A 37 -3.50 10.69 -35.91
N ASP A 38 -3.29 9.60 -36.64
CA ASP A 38 -1.96 9.09 -36.94
C ASP A 38 -1.16 10.05 -37.82
N ILE A 39 0.13 10.23 -37.51
CA ILE A 39 1.04 11.09 -38.31
C ILE A 39 1.01 10.78 -39.81
N TRP A 40 0.84 9.51 -40.16
CA TRP A 40 0.70 9.07 -41.54
C TRP A 40 -0.49 9.68 -42.28
N LYS A 41 -1.55 10.07 -41.58
CA LYS A 41 -2.76 10.66 -42.18
C LYS A 41 -2.66 12.17 -42.40
N TRP A 42 -1.72 12.86 -41.74
CA TRP A 42 -1.69 14.33 -41.75
C TRP A 42 -0.33 14.97 -42.06
N HIS A 43 0.77 14.22 -42.09
CA HIS A 43 2.12 14.77 -42.24
C HIS A 43 2.28 15.71 -43.45
N SER A 44 1.64 15.38 -44.58
CA SER A 44 1.75 16.16 -45.83
C SER A 44 0.88 17.41 -45.88
N GLU A 45 -0.12 17.53 -45.00
CA GLU A 45 -1.07 18.66 -45.02
C GLU A 45 -0.80 19.68 -43.92
N ILE A 46 -0.30 19.23 -42.76
CA ILE A 46 -0.29 20.03 -41.55
C ILE A 46 0.51 21.33 -41.67
N LEU A 47 1.66 21.31 -42.35
CA LEU A 47 2.51 22.49 -42.51
C LEU A 47 1.84 23.58 -43.36
N ASN A 48 1.03 23.17 -44.35
CA ASN A 48 0.26 24.10 -45.17
C ASN A 48 -0.91 24.70 -44.37
N VAL A 49 -1.55 23.89 -43.51
CA VAL A 49 -2.59 24.41 -42.60
C VAL A 49 -1.99 25.36 -41.57
N LEU A 50 -0.81 25.05 -41.01
CA LEU A 50 -0.06 25.91 -40.10
C LEU A 50 0.26 27.27 -40.75
N TYR A 51 0.77 27.26 -41.97
CA TYR A 51 1.03 28.50 -42.70
C TYR A 51 -0.23 29.34 -42.89
N ASN A 52 -1.37 28.73 -43.21
CA ASN A 52 -2.63 29.46 -43.40
C ASN A 52 -3.16 30.09 -42.11
N GLU A 53 -2.90 29.46 -40.95
CA GLU A 53 -3.30 29.94 -39.63
C GLU A 53 -2.38 31.06 -39.14
N VAL A 54 -1.06 30.91 -39.31
CA VAL A 54 -0.05 31.86 -38.84
C VAL A 54 0.12 33.04 -39.81
N ARG A 55 0.06 32.77 -41.12
CA ARG A 55 0.33 33.69 -42.24
C ARG A 55 1.71 34.35 -42.19
N ASP A 56 2.69 33.62 -41.65
CA ASP A 56 4.09 34.03 -41.56
C ASP A 56 4.99 32.81 -41.74
N GLU A 57 6.26 33.05 -42.02
CA GLU A 57 7.30 32.03 -41.96
C GLU A 57 7.43 31.50 -40.53
N PHE A 58 7.70 30.21 -40.40
CA PHE A 58 7.73 29.56 -39.09
C PHE A 58 8.92 28.61 -38.94
N PHE A 59 9.30 28.40 -37.68
CA PHE A 59 10.31 27.45 -37.26
C PHE A 59 9.66 26.35 -36.41
N VAL A 60 9.86 25.09 -36.77
CA VAL A 60 9.24 23.95 -36.08
C VAL A 60 10.20 23.34 -35.06
N ILE A 61 9.74 23.21 -33.82
CA ILE A 61 10.35 22.38 -32.78
C ILE A 61 9.44 21.17 -32.57
N PHE A 62 9.89 19.99 -32.97
CA PHE A 62 9.10 18.77 -32.93
C PHE A 62 9.58 17.79 -31.86
N THR A 63 8.66 17.33 -31.00
CA THR A 63 8.92 16.31 -29.99
C THR A 63 8.15 15.03 -30.30
N GLY A 64 8.86 13.92 -30.48
CA GLY A 64 8.26 12.64 -30.86
C GLY A 64 9.25 11.47 -30.87
N THR A 65 8.82 10.32 -31.35
CA THR A 65 9.73 9.18 -31.59
C THR A 65 10.65 9.47 -32.78
N GLU A 66 11.79 8.78 -32.86
CA GLU A 66 12.75 8.91 -33.97
C GLU A 66 12.06 8.80 -35.35
N TRP A 67 11.18 7.80 -35.52
CA TRP A 67 10.41 7.63 -36.76
C TRP A 67 9.53 8.84 -37.09
N SER A 68 8.82 9.39 -36.10
CA SER A 68 7.98 10.58 -36.32
C SER A 68 8.80 11.86 -36.56
N ILE A 69 9.99 11.95 -35.95
CA ILE A 69 10.95 13.04 -36.19
C ILE A 69 11.44 12.99 -37.63
N ASP A 70 11.81 11.81 -38.14
CA ASP A 70 12.28 11.65 -39.52
C ASP A 70 11.21 12.07 -40.53
N ILE A 71 9.94 11.72 -40.27
CA ILE A 71 8.81 12.14 -41.10
C ILE A 71 8.68 13.66 -41.11
N MET A 72 8.58 14.28 -39.94
CA MET A 72 8.38 15.73 -39.85
C MET A 72 9.58 16.53 -40.36
N LYS A 73 10.80 16.03 -40.14
CA LYS A 73 12.01 16.65 -40.66
C LYS A 73 11.97 16.72 -42.18
N PHE A 74 11.64 15.60 -42.84
CA PHE A 74 11.51 15.56 -44.30
C PHE A 74 10.44 16.54 -44.80
N GLU A 75 9.23 16.52 -44.21
CA GLU A 75 8.15 17.44 -44.60
C GLU A 75 8.54 18.92 -44.41
N CYS A 76 9.23 19.24 -43.32
CA CYS A 76 9.73 20.59 -43.07
C CYS A 76 10.78 21.03 -44.09
N GLU A 77 11.72 20.15 -44.46
CA GLU A 77 12.75 20.43 -45.47
C GLU A 77 12.15 20.65 -46.87
N GLN A 78 10.99 20.06 -47.18
CA GLN A 78 10.29 20.26 -48.46
C GLN A 78 9.32 21.45 -48.46
N ASN A 79 8.99 22.03 -47.30
CA ASN A 79 8.00 23.10 -47.21
C ASN A 79 8.63 24.48 -47.42
N LEU A 80 8.08 25.28 -48.35
CA LEU A 80 8.59 26.61 -48.69
C LEU A 80 8.51 27.65 -47.56
N HIS A 81 7.60 27.46 -46.59
CA HIS A 81 7.33 28.42 -45.51
C HIS A 81 7.96 28.01 -44.17
N CYS A 82 8.50 26.80 -44.09
CA CYS A 82 9.25 26.32 -42.94
C CYS A 82 10.72 26.72 -43.08
N ILE A 83 11.17 27.70 -42.29
CA ILE A 83 12.54 28.22 -42.39
C ILE A 83 13.56 27.38 -41.62
N GLY A 84 13.10 26.43 -40.80
CA GLY A 84 13.97 25.54 -40.05
C GLY A 84 13.22 24.56 -39.15
N PHE A 85 13.94 23.52 -38.77
CA PHE A 85 13.44 22.41 -37.97
C PHE A 85 14.44 22.05 -36.87
N SER A 86 13.94 21.90 -35.65
CA SER A 86 14.62 21.29 -34.52
C SER A 86 13.77 20.15 -33.99
N SER A 87 14.41 19.14 -33.41
CA SER A 87 13.72 17.99 -32.83
C SER A 87 14.27 17.63 -31.47
N GLU A 88 13.39 17.14 -30.61
CA GLU A 88 13.72 16.69 -29.26
C GLU A 88 13.07 15.32 -29.00
N LEU A 89 13.77 14.45 -28.29
CA LEU A 89 13.17 13.20 -27.81
C LEU A 89 12.24 13.51 -26.63
N PRO A 90 11.14 12.77 -26.48
CA PRO A 90 10.20 13.00 -25.39
C PRO A 90 10.87 12.79 -24.03
N PRO A 91 10.43 13.52 -22.98
CA PRO A 91 10.95 13.33 -21.62
C PRO A 91 10.85 11.87 -21.15
N VAL A 92 9.82 11.14 -21.61
CA VAL A 92 9.67 9.70 -21.38
C VAL A 92 9.93 8.94 -22.68
N ASN A 93 11.20 8.69 -22.96
CA ASN A 93 11.63 7.93 -24.14
C ASN A 93 11.89 6.45 -23.83
N ILE A 94 10.83 5.72 -23.45
CA ILE A 94 10.92 4.26 -23.27
C ILE A 94 10.90 3.60 -24.65
N PRO A 95 11.92 2.79 -25.01
CA PRO A 95 11.96 2.07 -26.29
C PRO A 95 10.72 1.21 -26.51
N PHE A 96 10.20 1.18 -27.73
CA PHE A 96 8.94 0.49 -28.02
C PHE A 96 8.98 -1.01 -27.69
N GLN A 97 10.11 -1.69 -27.94
CA GLN A 97 10.31 -3.10 -27.58
C GLN A 97 10.12 -3.34 -26.07
N LYS A 98 10.58 -2.40 -25.24
CA LYS A 98 10.39 -2.45 -23.78
C LYS A 98 8.91 -2.25 -23.41
N ARG A 99 8.18 -1.38 -24.13
CA ARG A 99 6.73 -1.21 -23.95
C ARG A 99 5.96 -2.49 -24.27
N LEU A 100 6.31 -3.20 -25.35
CA LEU A 100 5.76 -4.53 -25.67
C LEU A 100 5.98 -5.52 -24.51
N GLY A 101 7.20 -5.55 -23.95
CA GLY A 101 7.55 -6.37 -22.79
C GLY A 101 6.73 -6.02 -21.54
N MET A 102 6.55 -4.73 -21.25
CA MET A 102 5.74 -4.27 -20.13
C MET A 102 4.26 -4.65 -20.28
N LEU A 103 3.70 -4.55 -21.49
CA LEU A 103 2.32 -4.98 -21.76
C LEU A 103 2.17 -6.50 -21.56
N ASN A 104 3.13 -7.30 -22.05
CA ASN A 104 3.14 -8.75 -21.81
C ASN A 104 3.15 -9.10 -20.31
N GLN A 105 3.95 -8.40 -19.50
CA GLN A 105 3.99 -8.60 -18.05
C GLN A 105 2.65 -8.21 -17.39
N LEU A 106 2.07 -7.09 -17.80
CA LEU A 106 0.78 -6.62 -17.29
C LEU A 106 -0.32 -7.65 -17.56
N VAL A 107 -0.40 -8.16 -18.79
CA VAL A 107 -1.36 -9.20 -19.18
C VAL A 107 -1.14 -10.50 -18.39
N LYS A 108 0.11 -10.96 -18.23
CA LYS A 108 0.42 -12.18 -17.46
C LYS A 108 0.07 -12.07 -15.97
N ASN A 109 0.21 -10.88 -15.39
CA ASN A 109 -0.04 -10.65 -13.97
C ASN A 109 -1.54 -10.53 -13.63
N ASN A 110 -2.41 -10.37 -14.62
CA ASN A 110 -3.84 -10.15 -14.42
C ASN A 110 -4.65 -11.15 -15.27
N THR A 111 -5.05 -12.27 -14.66
CA THR A 111 -5.76 -13.37 -15.33
C THR A 111 -7.17 -13.02 -15.82
N GLU A 112 -7.75 -11.91 -15.36
CA GLU A 112 -9.08 -11.45 -15.75
C GLU A 112 -9.08 -10.60 -17.03
N ILE A 113 -7.90 -10.21 -17.54
CA ILE A 113 -7.81 -9.37 -18.74
C ILE A 113 -8.22 -10.17 -19.97
N ARG A 114 -9.19 -9.64 -20.70
CA ARG A 114 -9.53 -10.10 -22.06
C ARG A 114 -9.07 -9.04 -23.04
N PHE A 115 -8.48 -9.49 -24.14
CA PHE A 115 -8.00 -8.61 -25.22
C PHE A 115 -8.12 -9.33 -26.57
N GLN A 116 -8.07 -8.57 -27.64
CA GLN A 116 -8.07 -9.08 -29.01
C GLN A 116 -6.63 -9.13 -29.54
N SER A 117 -6.22 -10.28 -30.08
CA SER A 117 -4.95 -10.40 -30.77
C SER A 117 -5.06 -9.87 -32.20
N THR A 118 -4.03 -9.16 -32.65
CA THR A 118 -3.95 -8.61 -34.00
C THR A 118 -3.07 -9.48 -34.89
N ILE A 119 -3.58 -9.90 -36.04
CA ILE A 119 -2.78 -10.55 -37.07
C ILE A 119 -2.32 -9.46 -38.04
N ILE A 120 -1.01 -9.28 -38.17
CA ILE A 120 -0.37 -8.34 -39.07
C ILE A 120 -0.12 -9.05 -40.40
N GLU A 121 -0.89 -8.71 -41.42
CA GLU A 121 -0.74 -9.25 -42.78
C GLU A 121 0.34 -8.42 -43.50
N SER A 122 1.49 -9.03 -43.79
CA SER A 122 2.66 -8.35 -44.34
C SER A 122 2.96 -8.90 -45.73
N ASP A 123 2.64 -8.10 -46.74
CA ASP A 123 2.80 -8.44 -48.13
C ASP A 123 4.12 -7.89 -48.66
N PHE A 124 4.90 -8.71 -49.36
CA PHE A 124 6.20 -8.34 -49.89
C PHE A 124 6.24 -8.44 -51.41
N VAL A 125 6.67 -7.37 -52.07
CA VAL A 125 7.06 -7.35 -53.48
C VAL A 125 8.57 -7.28 -53.56
N ILE A 126 9.21 -8.38 -53.96
CA ILE A 126 10.67 -8.54 -53.92
C ILE A 126 11.24 -8.44 -55.34
N PHE A 127 12.31 -7.65 -55.50
CA PHE A 127 13.06 -7.58 -56.74
C PHE A 127 14.15 -8.65 -56.85
N PRO A 128 14.52 -9.10 -58.08
CA PRO A 128 15.54 -10.13 -58.28
C PRO A 128 16.84 -9.86 -57.52
N GLU A 129 17.21 -8.60 -57.35
CA GLU A 129 18.38 -8.15 -56.59
C GLU A 129 18.31 -8.52 -55.10
N PHE A 130 17.10 -8.68 -54.54
CA PHE A 130 16.87 -9.06 -53.14
C PHE A 130 16.44 -10.52 -52.98
N GLN A 131 16.55 -11.33 -54.03
CA GLN A 131 16.11 -12.73 -54.00
C GLN A 131 16.85 -13.55 -52.94
N SER A 132 18.09 -13.18 -52.59
CA SER A 132 18.86 -13.83 -51.52
C SER A 132 18.18 -13.74 -50.15
N TYR A 133 17.39 -12.69 -49.90
CA TYR A 133 16.69 -12.47 -48.63
C TYR A 133 15.31 -13.14 -48.57
N LEU A 134 14.85 -13.78 -49.65
CA LEU A 134 13.50 -14.36 -49.73
C LEU A 134 13.22 -15.34 -48.59
N GLU A 135 14.14 -16.26 -48.31
CA GLU A 135 13.95 -17.26 -47.26
C GLU A 135 14.01 -16.62 -45.87
N GLU A 136 14.87 -15.62 -45.67
CA GLU A 136 14.90 -14.84 -44.42
C GLU A 136 13.58 -14.09 -44.19
N ILE A 137 13.05 -13.44 -45.24
CA ILE A 137 11.78 -12.69 -45.18
C ILE A 137 10.60 -13.61 -44.88
N LYS A 138 10.52 -14.79 -45.53
CA LYS A 138 9.49 -15.79 -45.23
C LYS A 138 9.56 -16.30 -43.80
N ASN A 139 10.76 -16.35 -43.22
CA ASN A 139 10.99 -16.79 -41.85
C ASN A 139 10.84 -15.67 -40.82
N ILE A 140 10.43 -14.45 -41.21
CA ILE A 140 10.08 -13.38 -40.25
C ILE A 140 8.83 -13.80 -39.47
N GLU A 141 9.07 -14.32 -38.28
CA GLU A 141 8.02 -14.66 -37.31
C GLU A 141 8.10 -13.69 -36.13
N ILE A 142 7.18 -12.73 -36.09
CA ILE A 142 6.99 -11.83 -34.96
C ILE A 142 5.71 -12.27 -34.26
N SER A 143 5.85 -12.96 -33.14
CA SER A 143 4.73 -13.42 -32.34
C SER A 143 4.91 -13.05 -30.86
N ASN A 144 3.85 -12.53 -30.26
CA ASN A 144 3.75 -12.31 -28.82
C ASN A 144 2.31 -12.61 -28.36
N LEU A 145 1.96 -12.28 -27.11
CA LEU A 145 0.63 -12.60 -26.57
C LEU A 145 -0.52 -11.94 -27.34
N PHE A 146 -0.29 -10.78 -27.96
CA PHE A 146 -1.32 -9.93 -28.54
C PHE A 146 -1.15 -9.65 -30.03
N CYS A 147 -0.07 -10.09 -30.68
CA CYS A 147 0.04 -10.03 -32.13
C CYS A 147 0.85 -11.17 -32.73
N SER A 148 0.54 -11.49 -33.99
CA SER A 148 1.32 -12.39 -34.84
C SER A 148 1.44 -11.83 -36.25
N THR A 149 2.56 -12.13 -36.94
CA THR A 149 2.75 -11.76 -38.35
C THR A 149 2.41 -12.89 -39.29
N ARG A 150 1.85 -12.56 -40.45
CA ARG A 150 1.73 -13.45 -41.61
C ARG A 150 2.41 -12.80 -42.79
N VAL A 151 3.42 -13.46 -43.32
CA VAL A 151 4.18 -12.97 -44.47
C VAL A 151 3.66 -13.63 -45.73
N GLN A 152 3.36 -12.82 -46.74
CA GLN A 152 2.98 -13.27 -48.08
C GLN A 152 3.84 -12.59 -49.13
N ILE A 153 4.26 -13.35 -50.15
CA ILE A 153 5.04 -12.82 -51.26
C ILE A 153 4.08 -12.60 -52.44
N LEU A 154 3.99 -11.36 -52.91
CA LEU A 154 3.15 -10.98 -54.03
C LEU A 154 3.94 -11.05 -55.35
N ASP A 155 3.31 -11.61 -56.38
CA ASP A 155 3.84 -11.51 -57.73
C ASP A 155 3.51 -10.14 -58.32
N ARG A 156 4.49 -9.53 -58.99
CA ARG A 156 4.37 -8.22 -59.63
C ARG A 156 3.32 -8.17 -60.75
N SER A 157 2.99 -9.33 -61.30
CA SER A 157 2.06 -9.48 -62.41
C SER A 157 0.58 -9.42 -61.97
N ASN A 158 0.30 -9.71 -60.70
CA ASN A 158 -1.05 -9.85 -60.16
C ASN A 158 -1.30 -8.83 -59.04
N ASN A 159 -2.26 -7.92 -59.25
CA ASN A 159 -2.60 -6.87 -58.28
C ASN A 159 -3.53 -7.41 -57.18
N CYS A 160 -3.07 -8.41 -56.42
CA CYS A 160 -3.85 -9.13 -55.41
C CYS A 160 -3.78 -8.54 -54.00
N PHE A 161 -3.29 -7.31 -53.84
CA PHE A 161 -3.21 -6.67 -52.53
C PHE A 161 -4.60 -6.32 -52.01
N GLU A 162 -4.95 -6.83 -50.84
CA GLU A 162 -6.18 -6.48 -50.14
C GLU A 162 -5.91 -5.36 -49.13
N ASN A 163 -6.45 -4.17 -49.38
CA ASN A 163 -6.32 -3.06 -48.43
C ASN A 163 -7.27 -3.27 -47.23
N LYS A 164 -6.72 -3.77 -46.12
CA LYS A 164 -7.37 -3.89 -44.82
C LYS A 164 -6.64 -3.05 -43.77
N GLN A 165 -7.27 -2.90 -42.61
CA GLN A 165 -6.69 -2.14 -41.51
C GLN A 165 -5.32 -2.68 -41.01
N ASN A 166 -5.11 -4.00 -41.05
CA ASN A 166 -3.89 -4.65 -40.54
C ASN A 166 -2.97 -5.19 -41.64
N THR A 167 -3.18 -4.78 -42.90
CA THR A 167 -2.34 -5.16 -44.03
C THR A 167 -1.28 -4.10 -44.29
N PHE A 168 -0.03 -4.53 -44.50
CA PHE A 168 1.12 -3.67 -44.74
C PHE A 168 1.91 -4.17 -45.94
N LEU A 169 2.26 -3.27 -46.85
CA LEU A 169 3.01 -3.59 -48.05
C LEU A 169 4.47 -3.17 -47.91
N PHE A 170 5.36 -4.10 -48.20
CA PHE A 170 6.79 -3.91 -48.26
C PHE A 170 7.27 -4.12 -49.70
N ILE A 171 8.02 -3.17 -50.25
CA ILE A 171 8.56 -3.25 -51.60
C ILE A 171 10.08 -3.19 -51.50
N LEU A 172 10.77 -4.23 -51.97
CA LEU A 172 12.23 -4.24 -52.04
C LEU A 172 12.63 -4.03 -53.50
N ALA A 173 13.06 -2.82 -53.85
CA ALA A 173 13.33 -2.40 -55.23
C ALA A 173 14.81 -2.09 -55.48
N LYS A 174 15.28 -2.26 -56.71
CA LYS A 174 16.67 -1.95 -57.09
C LYS A 174 17.02 -0.48 -56.86
N ASN A 175 16.11 0.41 -57.26
CA ASN A 175 16.25 1.86 -57.16
C ASN A 175 14.90 2.49 -56.82
N LEU A 176 14.95 3.74 -56.38
CA LEU A 176 13.77 4.51 -55.99
C LEU A 176 12.70 4.53 -57.11
N SER A 177 13.07 4.90 -58.33
CA SER A 177 12.14 5.08 -59.46
C SER A 177 11.31 3.83 -59.79
N GLU A 178 11.93 2.64 -59.79
CA GLU A 178 11.25 1.37 -60.01
C GLU A 178 10.30 1.03 -58.86
N GLY A 179 10.73 1.28 -57.63
CA GLY A 179 9.92 1.11 -56.44
C GLY A 179 8.67 1.99 -56.44
N GLU A 180 8.81 3.26 -56.79
CA GLU A 180 7.70 4.21 -56.89
C GLU A 180 6.66 3.77 -57.93
N ALA A 181 7.11 3.28 -59.08
CA ALA A 181 6.23 2.80 -60.13
C ALA A 181 5.39 1.59 -59.68
N VAL A 182 5.89 0.79 -58.74
CA VAL A 182 5.14 -0.32 -58.13
C VAL A 182 4.25 0.18 -57.00
N ALA A 183 4.76 1.02 -56.10
CA ALA A 183 4.00 1.55 -54.96
C ALA A 183 2.70 2.25 -55.42
N ARG A 184 2.77 3.05 -56.49
CA ARG A 184 1.59 3.75 -57.04
C ARG A 184 0.51 2.85 -57.65
N LYS A 185 0.80 1.56 -57.89
CA LYS A 185 -0.21 0.60 -58.39
C LYS A 185 -1.13 0.08 -57.28
N TYR A 186 -0.69 0.21 -56.03
CA TYR A 186 -1.40 -0.27 -54.87
C TYR A 186 -2.05 0.90 -54.15
N ASN A 187 -3.33 0.76 -53.83
CA ASN A 187 -4.03 1.70 -52.98
C ASN A 187 -4.01 1.15 -51.56
N SER A 188 -3.27 1.79 -50.66
CA SER A 188 -3.11 1.37 -49.27
C SER A 188 -3.43 2.53 -48.34
N ASP A 189 -4.25 2.29 -47.33
CA ASP A 189 -4.52 3.27 -46.28
C ASP A 189 -3.36 3.39 -45.29
N ASN A 190 -2.60 2.30 -45.15
CA ASN A 190 -1.39 2.21 -44.33
C ASN A 190 -0.13 2.59 -45.15
N PRO A 191 0.96 3.01 -44.50
CA PRO A 191 2.19 3.34 -45.21
C PRO A 191 2.76 2.13 -45.95
N VAL A 192 3.08 2.30 -47.23
CA VAL A 192 3.88 1.35 -47.98
C VAL A 192 5.36 1.56 -47.65
N PHE A 193 6.05 0.52 -47.21
CA PHE A 193 7.47 0.58 -46.91
C PHE A 193 8.28 0.21 -48.15
N LEU A 194 8.80 1.21 -48.85
CA LEU A 194 9.69 1.03 -49.99
C LEU A 194 11.14 1.00 -49.50
N ILE A 195 11.84 -0.09 -49.72
CA ILE A 195 13.25 -0.26 -49.37
C ILE A 195 14.02 -0.45 -50.67
N TYR A 196 15.06 0.34 -50.89
CA TYR A 196 15.90 0.23 -52.09
C TYR A 196 17.38 0.25 -51.78
N GLN A 197 18.17 -0.34 -52.67
CA GLN A 197 19.60 -0.49 -52.48
C GLN A 197 20.33 0.85 -52.65
N GLY A 198 21.26 1.14 -51.74
CA GLY A 198 22.11 2.32 -51.85
C GLY A 198 23.31 2.28 -50.90
N THR A 199 23.84 3.47 -50.58
CA THR A 199 25.08 3.63 -49.80
C THR A 199 24.87 4.13 -48.38
N GLU A 200 23.63 4.42 -48.00
CA GLU A 200 23.27 4.91 -46.67
C GLU A 200 21.98 4.21 -46.23
N THR A 201 21.85 3.93 -44.94
CA THR A 201 20.61 3.38 -44.37
C THR A 201 19.79 4.48 -43.72
N LYS A 202 18.91 5.14 -44.49
CA LYS A 202 18.04 6.22 -44.00
C LYS A 202 16.80 6.45 -44.84
N LEU A 203 15.81 7.10 -44.25
CA LEU A 203 14.64 7.62 -44.96
C LEU A 203 15.09 8.72 -45.94
N LYS A 204 14.77 8.56 -47.23
CA LYS A 204 15.18 9.48 -48.30
C LYS A 204 14.03 10.22 -48.93
N LYS A 205 12.84 9.62 -48.95
CA LYS A 205 11.66 10.23 -49.56
C LYS A 205 10.40 9.77 -48.87
N ILE A 206 9.46 10.69 -48.73
CA ILE A 206 8.10 10.45 -48.26
C ILE A 206 7.15 10.93 -49.34
N ASP A 207 6.11 10.15 -49.57
CA ASP A 207 4.96 10.47 -50.40
C ASP A 207 3.70 10.11 -49.62
N ASN A 208 2.53 10.57 -50.05
CA ASN A 208 1.26 10.23 -49.40
C ASN A 208 0.95 8.73 -49.41
N THR A 209 1.65 7.95 -50.23
CA THR A 209 1.46 6.50 -50.35
C THR A 209 2.58 5.65 -49.75
N TYR A 210 3.83 6.14 -49.74
CA TYR A 210 4.99 5.32 -49.35
C TYR A 210 6.06 6.09 -48.57
N LEU A 211 6.84 5.34 -47.80
CA LEU A 211 8.06 5.75 -47.14
C LEU A 211 9.23 5.03 -47.82
N ALA A 212 10.16 5.78 -48.43
CA ALA A 212 11.29 5.22 -49.15
C ALA A 212 12.58 5.28 -48.34
N TYR A 213 13.05 4.12 -47.92
CA TYR A 213 14.31 3.92 -47.22
C TYR A 213 15.39 3.46 -48.19
N GLU A 214 16.48 4.22 -48.27
CA GLU A 214 17.72 3.70 -48.82
C GLU A 214 18.34 2.76 -47.77
N CYS A 215 18.93 1.66 -48.24
CA CYS A 215 19.51 0.65 -47.37
C CYS A 215 20.77 0.06 -48.01
N GLU A 216 21.80 -0.13 -47.20
CA GLU A 216 22.93 -0.98 -47.57
C GLU A 216 22.50 -2.46 -47.57
N THR A 217 23.00 -3.27 -48.49
CA THR A 217 22.61 -4.67 -48.64
C THR A 217 22.66 -5.50 -47.33
N PRO A 218 23.70 -5.44 -46.47
CA PRO A 218 23.71 -6.23 -45.24
C PRO A 218 22.62 -5.84 -44.22
N GLU A 219 21.98 -4.67 -44.37
CA GLU A 219 21.03 -4.12 -43.39
C GLU A 219 19.56 -4.28 -43.79
N VAL A 220 19.25 -4.95 -44.90
CA VAL A 220 17.87 -5.06 -45.43
C VAL A 220 16.89 -5.61 -44.38
N ILE A 221 17.27 -6.70 -43.69
CA ILE A 221 16.42 -7.32 -42.67
C ILE A 221 16.27 -6.41 -41.45
N SER A 222 17.32 -5.72 -41.02
CA SER A 222 17.22 -4.81 -39.87
C SER A 222 16.31 -3.62 -40.19
N VAL A 223 16.37 -3.08 -41.42
CA VAL A 223 15.45 -2.03 -41.89
C VAL A 223 14.01 -2.54 -41.91
N ILE A 224 13.76 -3.75 -42.43
CA ILE A 224 12.41 -4.36 -42.40
C ILE A 224 11.89 -4.44 -40.96
N LEU A 225 12.69 -4.95 -40.02
CA LEU A 225 12.29 -5.06 -38.62
C LEU A 225 12.06 -3.70 -37.96
N ASN A 226 12.84 -2.67 -38.31
CA ASN A 226 12.63 -1.30 -37.86
C ASN A 226 11.32 -0.72 -38.40
N CYS A 227 10.97 -1.00 -39.67
CA CYS A 227 9.68 -0.62 -40.25
C CYS A 227 8.51 -1.29 -39.47
N PHE A 228 8.62 -2.58 -39.14
CA PHE A 228 7.65 -3.28 -38.28
C PHE A 228 7.48 -2.61 -36.91
N LEU A 229 8.57 -2.21 -36.26
CA LEU A 229 8.55 -1.53 -34.97
C LEU A 229 7.95 -0.12 -35.05
N SER A 230 8.13 0.55 -36.18
CA SER A 230 7.72 1.94 -36.38
C SER A 230 6.21 2.12 -36.45
N PHE A 231 5.51 1.28 -37.23
CA PHE A 231 4.07 1.44 -37.43
C PHE A 231 3.25 0.14 -37.26
N PRO A 232 3.52 -0.99 -37.95
CA PRO A 232 2.66 -2.19 -37.86
C PRO A 232 2.50 -2.75 -36.43
N LEU A 233 3.60 -2.94 -35.70
CA LEU A 233 3.56 -3.45 -34.33
C LEU A 233 3.02 -2.40 -33.36
N MET A 234 3.27 -1.12 -33.63
CA MET A 234 2.75 -0.01 -32.84
C MET A 234 1.22 0.06 -32.95
N LEU A 235 0.66 -0.11 -34.15
CA LEU A 235 -0.77 -0.22 -34.38
C LEU A 235 -1.37 -1.44 -33.65
N ALA A 236 -0.76 -2.62 -33.78
CA ALA A 236 -1.20 -3.82 -33.09
C ALA A 236 -1.18 -3.66 -31.55
N PHE A 237 -0.15 -3.00 -31.02
CA PHE A 237 -0.06 -2.67 -29.60
C PHE A 237 -1.21 -1.75 -29.14
N ARG A 238 -1.54 -0.72 -29.92
CA ARG A 238 -2.68 0.18 -29.62
C ARG A 238 -4.01 -0.55 -29.67
N ASN A 239 -4.25 -1.33 -30.72
CA ASN A 239 -5.46 -2.12 -30.88
C ASN A 239 -5.64 -3.09 -29.70
N CYS A 240 -4.56 -3.72 -29.27
CA CYS A 240 -4.58 -4.56 -28.07
C CYS A 240 -5.02 -3.74 -26.85
N ILE A 241 -4.37 -2.61 -26.54
CA ILE A 241 -4.72 -1.79 -25.36
C ILE A 241 -6.17 -1.31 -25.41
N GLN A 242 -6.66 -0.86 -26.57
CA GLN A 242 -8.03 -0.41 -26.75
C GLN A 242 -9.05 -1.55 -26.61
N SER A 243 -8.68 -2.77 -26.98
CA SER A 243 -9.53 -3.97 -26.83
C SER A 243 -9.56 -4.55 -25.41
N ILE A 244 -8.67 -4.10 -24.51
CA ILE A 244 -8.59 -4.65 -23.16
C ILE A 244 -9.88 -4.35 -22.40
N SER A 245 -10.50 -5.41 -21.90
CA SER A 245 -11.60 -5.35 -20.93
C SER A 245 -11.22 -6.09 -19.65
N CYS A 246 -11.50 -5.47 -18.51
CA CYS A 246 -11.24 -6.02 -17.18
C CYS A 246 -12.34 -5.57 -16.21
N GLY A 247 -12.61 -6.37 -15.16
CA GLY A 247 -13.52 -5.99 -14.07
C GLY A 247 -12.97 -4.89 -13.16
N THR A 248 -11.69 -4.53 -13.32
CA THR A 248 -11.02 -3.44 -12.58
C THR A 248 -10.41 -2.42 -13.54
N GLU A 249 -10.33 -1.16 -13.10
CA GLU A 249 -9.73 -0.08 -13.88
C GLU A 249 -8.20 -0.21 -13.86
N ILE A 250 -7.63 -0.64 -14.99
CA ILE A 250 -6.19 -0.77 -15.16
C ILE A 250 -5.65 0.53 -15.76
N ASN A 251 -4.63 1.09 -15.11
CA ASN A 251 -4.01 2.31 -15.58
C ASN A 251 -2.92 2.03 -16.62
N PHE A 252 -3.21 2.29 -17.90
CA PHE A 252 -2.27 2.16 -19.03
C PHE A 252 -1.43 3.43 -19.27
N SER A 253 -1.61 4.49 -18.48
CA SER A 253 -0.94 5.79 -18.71
C SER A 253 0.57 5.64 -18.85
N LYS A 254 1.23 4.86 -18.00
CA LYS A 254 2.67 4.59 -18.08
C LYS A 254 3.11 3.91 -19.38
N LEU A 255 2.27 3.05 -19.96
CA LEU A 255 2.59 2.30 -21.18
C LEU A 255 2.51 3.18 -22.43
N MET A 256 1.63 4.18 -22.43
CA MET A 256 1.42 5.08 -23.58
C MET A 256 2.07 6.46 -23.37
N ALA A 257 2.60 6.75 -22.18
CA ALA A 257 3.17 8.04 -21.84
C ALA A 257 4.43 8.36 -22.63
N ILE A 258 4.46 9.56 -23.20
CA ILE A 258 5.67 10.26 -23.66
C ILE A 258 6.03 11.44 -22.73
N GLU A 259 5.12 11.78 -21.82
CA GLU A 259 5.29 12.80 -20.78
C GLU A 259 5.35 12.16 -19.39
N PRO A 260 5.96 12.82 -18.39
CA PRO A 260 6.00 12.32 -17.04
C PRO A 260 4.59 12.12 -16.47
N VAL A 261 4.34 10.93 -15.95
CA VAL A 261 3.05 10.57 -15.37
C VAL A 261 2.98 11.09 -13.94
N VAL A 262 2.03 11.98 -13.69
CA VAL A 262 1.71 12.45 -12.35
C VAL A 262 0.64 11.56 -11.74
N SER A 263 0.90 11.08 -10.53
CA SER A 263 -0.02 10.24 -9.77
C SER A 263 -0.22 10.80 -8.37
N VAL A 264 -1.47 10.82 -7.93
CA VAL A 264 -1.87 11.30 -6.61
C VAL A 264 -2.18 10.09 -5.74
N LYS A 265 -1.55 10.00 -4.59
CA LYS A 265 -1.78 8.97 -3.58
C LYS A 265 -2.22 9.60 -2.28
N ILE A 266 -3.29 9.06 -1.70
CA ILE A 266 -3.81 9.47 -0.40
C ILE A 266 -4.45 8.27 0.29
N GLN A 267 -4.35 8.21 1.62
CA GLN A 267 -5.13 7.27 2.40
C GLN A 267 -6.61 7.65 2.33
N LYS A 268 -7.43 6.76 1.76
CA LYS A 268 -8.85 7.03 1.45
C LYS A 268 -9.73 7.24 2.69
N THR A 269 -9.40 6.59 3.81
CA THR A 269 -10.17 6.68 5.04
C THR A 269 -9.60 7.74 5.98
N ILE A 270 -10.40 8.74 6.35
CA ILE A 270 -10.02 9.84 7.24
C ILE A 270 -10.93 9.80 8.47
N GLU A 271 -10.36 9.91 9.68
CA GLU A 271 -11.17 10.08 10.89
C GLU A 271 -11.62 11.54 11.02
N THR A 272 -12.86 11.76 11.43
CA THR A 272 -13.43 13.10 11.62
C THR A 272 -12.54 13.93 12.56
N GLY A 273 -12.17 15.14 12.14
CA GLY A 273 -11.24 16.03 12.86
C GLY A 273 -9.75 15.74 12.61
N LYS A 274 -9.40 14.72 11.84
CA LYS A 274 -8.02 14.41 11.41
C LYS A 274 -7.82 14.72 9.93
N SER A 275 -6.57 14.61 9.48
CA SER A 275 -6.17 14.83 8.10
C SER A 275 -5.24 13.74 7.57
N ASN A 276 -5.35 13.46 6.28
CA ASN A 276 -4.41 12.61 5.55
C ASN A 276 -3.63 13.45 4.54
N ILE A 277 -2.32 13.20 4.45
CA ILE A 277 -1.42 13.92 3.54
C ILE A 277 -1.66 13.45 2.10
N ILE A 278 -1.67 14.41 1.18
CA ILE A 278 -1.68 14.16 -0.26
C ILE A 278 -0.24 13.95 -0.71
N GLN A 279 0.04 12.79 -1.32
CA GLN A 279 1.33 12.48 -1.89
C GLN A 279 1.26 12.55 -3.41
N ILE A 280 2.10 13.37 -4.02
CA ILE A 280 2.23 13.49 -5.47
C ILE A 280 3.50 12.74 -5.87
N ALA A 281 3.37 11.79 -6.79
CA ALA A 281 4.49 11.08 -7.38
C ALA A 281 4.54 11.34 -8.88
N VAL A 282 5.71 11.74 -9.38
CA VAL A 282 5.96 12.02 -10.80
C VAL A 282 6.97 11.01 -11.32
N ASP A 283 6.66 10.38 -12.45
CA ASP A 283 7.48 9.32 -13.05
C ASP A 283 7.69 9.59 -14.55
N PRO A 284 8.94 9.86 -15.01
CA PRO A 284 10.17 9.98 -14.23
C PRO A 284 10.19 11.24 -13.35
N PRO A 285 11.03 11.29 -12.29
CA PRO A 285 11.12 12.44 -11.42
C PRO A 285 11.61 13.68 -12.17
N LEU A 286 10.91 14.79 -12.00
CA LEU A 286 11.26 16.09 -12.58
C LEU A 286 11.92 17.00 -11.54
N SER A 287 12.81 17.88 -12.00
CA SER A 287 13.40 18.95 -11.17
C SER A 287 12.34 19.98 -10.74
N SER A 288 11.36 20.22 -11.61
CA SER A 288 10.18 21.07 -11.35
C SER A 288 8.92 20.28 -11.71
N PRO A 289 8.26 19.62 -10.74
CA PRO A 289 7.03 18.90 -11.01
C PRO A 289 5.91 19.90 -11.39
N PRO A 290 4.96 19.49 -12.24
CA PRO A 290 3.84 20.35 -12.61
C PRO A 290 2.99 20.69 -11.38
N GLN A 291 2.46 21.90 -11.35
CA GLN A 291 1.61 22.34 -10.25
C GLN A 291 0.26 21.64 -10.32
N VAL A 292 -0.08 20.91 -9.24
CA VAL A 292 -1.36 20.21 -9.08
C VAL A 292 -2.20 20.93 -8.04
N ILE A 293 -3.48 21.15 -8.36
CA ILE A 293 -4.48 21.68 -7.44
C ILE A 293 -5.56 20.62 -7.19
N PHE A 294 -6.16 20.69 -6.01
CA PHE A 294 -7.13 19.72 -5.55
C PHE A 294 -8.46 20.38 -5.22
N ARG A 295 -9.54 19.66 -5.52
CA ARG A 295 -10.89 20.05 -5.15
C ARG A 295 -11.58 18.87 -4.49
N VAL A 296 -12.22 19.12 -3.35
CA VAL A 296 -13.15 18.16 -2.77
C VAL A 296 -14.54 18.46 -3.33
N LEU A 297 -15.24 17.41 -3.78
CA LEU A 297 -16.55 17.58 -4.42
C LEU A 297 -17.61 18.04 -3.41
N ASP A 298 -17.68 17.38 -2.25
CA ASP A 298 -18.52 17.77 -1.11
C ASP A 298 -17.66 18.31 0.05
N ASN A 299 -17.61 19.64 0.16
CA ASN A 299 -16.86 20.36 1.19
C ASN A 299 -17.47 20.24 2.61
N THR A 300 -18.69 19.70 2.74
CA THR A 300 -19.32 19.49 4.05
C THR A 300 -18.81 18.20 4.72
N ILE A 301 -18.32 17.25 3.93
CA ILE A 301 -17.77 15.96 4.36
C ILE A 301 -16.27 16.09 4.60
N ALA A 302 -15.52 16.66 3.67
CA ALA A 302 -14.08 16.88 3.80
C ALA A 302 -13.64 18.20 3.15
N THR A 303 -12.49 18.75 3.56
CA THR A 303 -11.90 19.94 2.96
C THR A 303 -10.44 19.69 2.62
N THR A 304 -9.83 20.54 1.79
CA THR A 304 -8.41 20.42 1.39
C THR A 304 -7.72 21.78 1.41
N ASP A 305 -6.45 21.80 1.78
CA ASP A 305 -5.53 22.95 1.66
C ASP A 305 -4.50 22.76 0.52
N ASN A 306 -4.71 21.75 -0.33
CA ASN A 306 -3.80 21.25 -1.37
C ASN A 306 -2.57 20.48 -0.87
N LEU A 307 -2.38 20.33 0.44
CA LEU A 307 -1.34 19.49 1.04
C LEU A 307 -1.94 18.27 1.76
N CYS A 308 -3.07 18.47 2.40
CA CYS A 308 -3.81 17.49 3.17
C CYS A 308 -5.30 17.55 2.86
N VAL A 309 -5.99 16.42 3.06
CA VAL A 309 -7.46 16.36 3.12
C VAL A 309 -7.88 16.19 4.57
N PHE A 310 -8.77 17.05 5.04
CA PHE A 310 -9.30 17.10 6.40
C PHE A 310 -10.71 16.50 6.44
N GLY A 311 -10.96 15.58 7.38
CA GLY A 311 -12.29 15.01 7.58
C GLY A 311 -13.17 15.93 8.43
N VAL A 312 -14.29 16.40 7.90
CA VAL A 312 -15.19 17.35 8.56
C VAL A 312 -16.42 16.64 9.15
N LYS A 313 -17.08 15.79 8.36
CA LYS A 313 -18.26 15.01 8.78
C LYS A 313 -18.21 13.59 8.23
N PRO A 314 -18.79 12.60 8.92
CA PRO A 314 -18.85 11.24 8.42
C PRO A 314 -19.64 11.18 7.10
N GLY A 315 -19.07 10.52 6.10
CA GLY A 315 -19.64 10.44 4.76
C GLY A 315 -18.60 10.07 3.71
N ARG A 316 -19.06 9.93 2.45
CA ARG A 316 -18.19 9.67 1.30
C ARG A 316 -18.18 10.88 0.38
N THR A 317 -17.01 11.25 -0.10
CA THR A 317 -16.81 12.34 -1.07
C THR A 317 -15.69 11.96 -2.03
N GLN A 318 -15.43 12.80 -3.02
CA GLN A 318 -14.36 12.60 -4.00
C GLN A 318 -13.37 13.77 -3.93
N LEU A 319 -12.09 13.42 -4.09
CA LEU A 319 -10.99 14.35 -4.26
C LEU A 319 -10.59 14.34 -5.74
N GLU A 320 -10.82 15.45 -6.42
CA GLU A 320 -10.45 15.68 -7.82
C GLU A 320 -9.09 16.37 -7.89
N ALA A 321 -8.18 15.85 -8.72
CA ALA A 321 -6.87 16.43 -8.96
C ALA A 321 -6.78 17.04 -10.37
N TYR A 322 -6.28 18.27 -10.45
CA TYR A 322 -6.16 19.05 -11.69
C TYR A 322 -4.74 19.53 -11.87
N TYR A 323 -4.27 19.56 -13.12
CA TYR A 323 -3.16 20.44 -13.47
C TYR A 323 -3.62 21.89 -13.35
N TYR A 324 -2.76 22.76 -12.83
CA TYR A 324 -3.07 24.18 -12.72
C TYR A 324 -3.51 24.76 -14.08
N GLY A 325 -4.67 25.41 -14.11
CA GLY A 325 -5.27 25.97 -15.32
C GLY A 325 -6.19 25.03 -16.12
N ASN A 326 -6.15 23.72 -15.87
CA ASN A 326 -7.02 22.77 -16.57
C ASN A 326 -8.42 22.70 -15.93
N LYS A 327 -9.45 22.54 -16.78
CA LYS A 327 -10.86 22.43 -16.35
C LYS A 327 -11.30 21.00 -16.01
N LYS A 328 -10.61 19.98 -16.52
CA LYS A 328 -10.95 18.57 -16.31
C LYS A 328 -9.97 17.92 -15.34
N PRO A 329 -10.44 17.12 -14.38
CA PRO A 329 -9.55 16.40 -13.48
C PRO A 329 -8.82 15.29 -14.23
N PHE A 330 -7.54 15.08 -13.94
CA PHE A 330 -6.77 13.97 -14.50
C PHE A 330 -6.84 12.72 -13.63
N GLN A 331 -7.23 12.86 -12.36
CA GLN A 331 -7.40 11.75 -11.43
C GLN A 331 -8.49 12.10 -10.39
N VAL A 332 -9.29 11.10 -10.00
CA VAL A 332 -10.30 11.21 -8.94
C VAL A 332 -10.06 10.13 -7.89
N CYS A 333 -10.04 10.52 -6.62
CA CYS A 333 -9.84 9.63 -5.48
C CYS A 333 -11.08 9.62 -4.59
N GLU A 334 -11.60 8.44 -4.28
CA GLU A 334 -12.68 8.30 -3.29
C GLU A 334 -12.14 8.51 -1.87
N ILE A 335 -12.84 9.36 -1.11
CA ILE A 335 -12.56 9.68 0.29
C ILE A 335 -13.73 9.24 1.15
N ASN A 336 -13.44 8.51 2.22
CA ASN A 336 -14.40 8.04 3.20
C ASN A 336 -14.05 8.62 4.58
N VAL A 337 -14.83 9.59 5.04
CA VAL A 337 -14.68 10.15 6.37
C VAL A 337 -15.50 9.31 7.35
N ILE A 338 -14.84 8.80 8.38
CA ILE A 338 -15.46 7.99 9.41
C ILE A 338 -15.47 8.74 10.74
N GLN A 339 -16.50 8.50 11.54
CA GLN A 339 -16.52 8.90 12.93
C GLN A 339 -16.30 7.67 13.79
N ARG A 340 -15.19 7.63 14.52
CA ARG A 340 -14.88 6.52 15.41
C ARG A 340 -15.61 6.67 16.74
N ASN A 341 -16.22 5.59 17.19
CA ASN A 341 -16.89 5.54 18.47
C ASN A 341 -15.95 4.87 19.48
N ARG A 342 -15.00 5.63 20.03
CA ARG A 342 -13.96 5.09 20.92
C ARG A 342 -14.47 4.98 22.35
N ILE A 343 -13.91 4.05 23.13
CA ILE A 343 -14.07 4.02 24.59
C ILE A 343 -13.62 5.38 25.16
N LYS A 344 -14.52 6.01 25.92
CA LYS A 344 -14.29 7.29 26.60
C LYS A 344 -13.98 7.12 28.08
N LYS A 345 -14.40 6.01 28.68
CA LYS A 345 -14.22 5.71 30.10
C LYS A 345 -14.09 4.21 30.31
N ILE A 346 -13.16 3.82 31.17
CA ILE A 346 -13.02 2.47 31.72
C ILE A 346 -13.29 2.55 33.21
N ILE A 347 -13.97 1.56 33.78
CA ILE A 347 -14.27 1.45 35.20
C ILE A 347 -13.83 0.05 35.64
N LEU A 348 -12.96 -0.03 36.65
CA LEU A 348 -12.64 -1.29 37.31
C LEU A 348 -13.62 -1.51 38.46
N ASN A 349 -13.96 -2.77 38.72
CA ASN A 349 -14.86 -3.10 39.83
C ASN A 349 -14.17 -2.95 41.20
N ASP A 350 -12.84 -3.05 41.21
CA ASP A 350 -12.01 -2.93 42.41
C ASP A 350 -11.01 -1.78 42.23
N ASP A 351 -11.05 -0.79 43.13
CA ASP A 351 -10.05 0.28 43.18
C ASP A 351 -8.79 -0.14 43.96
N GLU A 352 -8.96 -1.05 44.93
CA GLU A 352 -7.89 -1.62 45.76
C GLU A 352 -8.11 -3.11 46.01
N LEU A 353 -7.03 -3.88 45.95
CA LEU A 353 -7.01 -5.32 46.17
C LEU A 353 -5.92 -5.72 47.16
N ILE A 354 -6.29 -6.54 48.14
CA ILE A 354 -5.34 -7.20 49.04
C ILE A 354 -5.45 -8.71 48.81
N LEU A 355 -4.36 -9.34 48.38
CA LEU A 355 -4.31 -10.77 48.01
C LEU A 355 -3.06 -11.43 48.60
N GLY A 356 -3.08 -12.75 48.75
CA GLY A 356 -1.94 -13.54 49.18
C GLY A 356 -0.96 -13.85 48.03
N ALA A 357 0.33 -14.00 48.34
CA ALA A 357 1.31 -14.48 47.36
C ALA A 357 0.93 -15.88 46.83
N GLY A 358 0.88 -16.03 45.51
CA GLY A 358 0.38 -17.22 44.81
C GLY A 358 -1.10 -17.16 44.41
N ASP A 359 -1.87 -16.18 44.92
CA ASP A 359 -3.28 -16.04 44.56
C ASP A 359 -3.43 -15.52 43.12
N THR A 360 -4.53 -15.95 42.47
CA THR A 360 -4.92 -15.45 41.16
C THR A 360 -6.33 -14.86 41.21
N ARG A 361 -6.56 -13.77 40.48
CA ARG A 361 -7.87 -13.10 40.40
C ARG A 361 -8.09 -12.50 39.02
N ARG A 362 -9.26 -12.75 38.43
CA ARG A 362 -9.66 -12.07 37.19
C ARG A 362 -10.25 -10.70 37.53
N LEU A 363 -9.64 -9.64 37.03
CA LEU A 363 -10.12 -8.28 37.19
C LEU A 363 -11.33 -8.05 36.27
N GLN A 364 -12.43 -7.59 36.87
CA GLN A 364 -13.64 -7.22 36.15
C GLN A 364 -13.62 -5.73 35.84
N TYR A 365 -14.11 -5.37 34.66
CA TYR A 365 -14.13 -4.00 34.19
C TYR A 365 -15.32 -3.77 33.26
N ASP A 366 -15.80 -2.54 33.26
CA ASP A 366 -16.79 -2.01 32.33
C ASP A 366 -16.20 -0.85 31.54
N TYR A 367 -16.80 -0.54 30.40
CA TYR A 367 -16.40 0.59 29.56
C TYR A 367 -17.61 1.28 28.93
N SER A 368 -17.43 2.54 28.56
CA SER A 368 -18.47 3.32 27.90
C SER A 368 -17.89 4.13 26.73
N PRO A 369 -18.57 4.17 25.57
CA PRO A 369 -19.84 3.50 25.26
C PRO A 369 -19.69 1.99 25.00
N VAL A 370 -20.76 1.22 25.20
CA VAL A 370 -20.75 -0.27 25.05
C VAL A 370 -20.51 -0.71 23.61
N ASN A 371 -20.96 0.09 22.64
CA ASN A 371 -20.77 -0.15 21.21
C ASN A 371 -19.49 0.51 20.67
N ALA A 372 -18.45 0.63 21.50
CA ALA A 372 -17.19 1.22 21.08
C ALA A 372 -16.49 0.33 20.03
N ASP A 373 -15.75 0.95 19.11
CA ASP A 373 -15.07 0.27 18.01
C ASP A 373 -13.66 -0.23 18.36
N ASN A 374 -13.15 0.11 19.55
CA ASN A 374 -11.81 -0.21 20.03
C ASN A 374 -11.80 -1.17 21.24
N VAL A 375 -12.87 -1.92 21.47
CA VAL A 375 -12.95 -2.87 22.62
C VAL A 375 -11.85 -3.93 22.55
N ASN A 376 -11.50 -4.38 21.35
CA ASN A 376 -10.46 -5.39 21.15
C ASN A 376 -9.02 -4.86 21.34
N THR A 377 -8.85 -3.55 21.59
CA THR A 377 -7.53 -2.94 21.84
C THR A 377 -7.25 -2.71 23.33
N ILE A 378 -8.11 -3.23 24.21
CA ILE A 378 -7.91 -3.17 25.66
C ILE A 378 -6.68 -3.99 26.05
N THR A 379 -5.81 -3.38 26.85
CA THR A 379 -4.56 -3.98 27.33
C THR A 379 -4.41 -3.81 28.83
N TRP A 380 -3.65 -4.70 29.44
CA TRP A 380 -3.36 -4.69 30.87
C TRP A 380 -1.87 -4.49 31.12
N LYS A 381 -1.54 -3.80 32.22
CA LYS A 381 -0.16 -3.54 32.61
C LYS A 381 -0.02 -3.52 34.13
N SER A 382 1.04 -4.12 34.64
CA SER A 382 1.46 -3.94 36.04
C SER A 382 2.56 -2.90 36.14
N SER A 383 2.59 -2.14 37.24
CA SER A 383 3.73 -1.29 37.57
C SER A 383 4.96 -2.08 38.03
N ASP A 384 4.76 -3.30 38.54
CA ASP A 384 5.82 -4.20 38.97
C ASP A 384 5.36 -5.66 38.84
N GLU A 385 5.82 -6.33 37.79
CA GLU A 385 5.47 -7.73 37.50
C GLU A 385 6.13 -8.72 38.46
N THR A 386 7.17 -8.32 39.20
CA THR A 386 7.79 -9.17 40.22
C THR A 386 6.91 -9.30 41.46
N ILE A 387 6.05 -8.30 41.72
CA ILE A 387 5.06 -8.29 42.80
C ILE A 387 3.76 -8.94 42.32
N ALA A 388 3.18 -8.44 41.23
CA ALA A 388 2.02 -9.06 40.61
C ALA A 388 2.01 -8.85 39.09
N SER A 389 1.76 -9.91 38.33
CA SER A 389 1.67 -9.87 36.87
C SER A 389 0.22 -10.01 36.41
N VAL A 390 -0.11 -9.40 35.27
CA VAL A 390 -1.47 -9.46 34.69
C VAL A 390 -1.37 -9.88 33.22
N ASN A 391 -2.21 -10.82 32.81
CA ASN A 391 -2.22 -11.28 31.42
C ASN A 391 -3.18 -10.45 30.54
N SER A 392 -3.19 -10.74 29.23
CA SER A 392 -4.04 -10.05 28.24
C SER A 392 -5.56 -10.20 28.51
N HIS A 393 -5.97 -11.20 29.29
CA HIS A 393 -7.36 -11.43 29.66
C HIS A 393 -7.77 -10.74 30.97
N GLY A 394 -6.85 -9.98 31.59
CA GLY A 394 -7.07 -9.31 32.87
C GLY A 394 -6.99 -10.26 34.08
N THR A 395 -6.37 -11.43 33.94
CA THR A 395 -6.08 -12.30 35.09
C THR A 395 -4.79 -11.87 35.75
N LEU A 396 -4.91 -11.42 37.00
CA LEU A 396 -3.83 -11.05 37.90
C LEU A 396 -3.29 -12.30 38.61
N THR A 397 -1.97 -12.41 38.72
CA THR A 397 -1.24 -13.42 39.48
C THR A 397 -0.31 -12.71 40.46
N CYS A 398 -0.46 -13.02 41.76
CA CYS A 398 0.35 -12.44 42.82
C CYS A 398 1.65 -13.24 42.99
N ASN A 399 2.80 -12.65 42.68
CA ASN A 399 4.08 -13.36 42.60
C ASN A 399 4.87 -13.25 43.90
N SER A 400 4.99 -12.05 44.46
CA SER A 400 5.73 -11.82 45.70
C SER A 400 5.10 -10.70 46.55
N PRO A 401 5.30 -10.71 47.88
CA PRO A 401 4.77 -9.66 48.75
C PRO A 401 5.27 -8.26 48.37
N GLY A 402 4.38 -7.29 48.34
CA GLY A 402 4.70 -5.92 47.94
C GLY A 402 3.46 -5.13 47.53
N LYS A 403 3.66 -3.92 47.00
CA LYS A 403 2.59 -3.08 46.47
C LYS A 403 2.87 -2.71 45.02
N CYS A 404 1.87 -2.86 44.16
CA CYS A 404 1.93 -2.45 42.76
C CYS A 404 0.60 -1.83 42.31
N LYS A 405 0.58 -1.26 41.11
CA LYS A 405 -0.62 -0.74 40.46
C LYS A 405 -0.88 -1.52 39.18
N ILE A 406 -2.12 -1.91 38.96
CA ILE A 406 -2.57 -2.62 37.75
C ILE A 406 -3.43 -1.67 36.92
N TRP A 407 -3.10 -1.54 35.65
CA TRP A 407 -3.72 -0.62 34.70
C TRP A 407 -4.49 -1.40 33.65
N CYS A 408 -5.72 -0.97 33.37
CA CYS A 408 -6.49 -1.35 32.19
C CYS A 408 -6.51 -0.16 31.23
N ILE A 409 -6.08 -0.34 29.99
CA ILE A 409 -5.80 0.74 29.04
C ILE A 409 -6.52 0.46 27.72
N ALA A 410 -7.26 1.44 27.20
CA ALA A 410 -7.81 1.43 25.84
C ALA A 410 -7.36 2.71 25.12
N GLU A 411 -6.36 2.58 24.24
CA GLU A 411 -5.76 3.70 23.50
C GLU A 411 -5.39 4.88 24.41
N ASN A 412 -6.22 5.93 24.47
CA ASN A 412 -5.96 7.18 25.19
C ASN A 412 -6.61 7.23 26.58
N VAL A 413 -7.34 6.19 27.01
CA VAL A 413 -8.00 6.15 28.32
C VAL A 413 -7.54 4.97 29.15
N SER A 414 -7.49 5.13 30.47
CA SER A 414 -7.08 4.07 31.39
C SER A 414 -7.83 4.12 32.72
N ALA A 415 -7.87 2.98 33.41
CA ALA A 415 -8.30 2.83 34.79
C ALA A 415 -7.23 2.07 35.59
N VAL A 416 -7.15 2.32 36.90
CA VAL A 416 -6.07 1.83 37.76
C VAL A 416 -6.63 1.21 39.03
N CYS A 417 -6.11 0.05 39.40
CA CYS A 417 -6.35 -0.63 40.67
C CYS A 417 -5.04 -0.69 41.46
N ALA A 418 -5.07 -0.34 42.75
CA ALA A 418 -3.96 -0.59 43.66
C ALA A 418 -3.98 -2.06 44.11
N CYS A 419 -2.83 -2.72 44.16
CA CYS A 419 -2.71 -4.10 44.60
C CYS A 419 -1.64 -4.22 45.68
N GLU A 420 -2.01 -4.77 46.83
CA GLU A 420 -1.11 -5.16 47.91
C GLU A 420 -1.08 -6.70 48.01
N VAL A 421 0.09 -7.27 47.75
CA VAL A 421 0.34 -8.70 47.92
C VAL A 421 0.95 -8.93 49.30
N ARG A 422 0.34 -9.81 50.08
CA ARG A 422 0.80 -10.19 51.43
C ARG A 422 1.33 -11.62 51.44
N PRO A 423 2.32 -11.95 52.31
CA PRO A 423 2.76 -13.32 52.46
C PRO A 423 1.68 -14.17 53.16
N TYR A 424 1.79 -15.49 53.03
CA TYR A 424 1.07 -16.42 53.90
C TYR A 424 1.85 -16.65 55.19
N LEU A 425 1.16 -17.02 56.26
CA LEU A 425 1.76 -17.27 57.56
C LEU A 425 2.76 -18.44 57.50
N GLU A 426 3.98 -18.20 57.95
CA GLU A 426 5.07 -19.20 57.92
C GLU A 426 5.19 -19.94 59.25
N SER A 427 5.05 -19.23 60.38
CA SER A 427 5.14 -19.82 61.71
C SER A 427 4.15 -19.21 62.72
N LEU A 428 3.78 -20.06 63.67
CA LEU A 428 3.01 -19.75 64.87
C LEU A 428 3.81 -20.25 66.06
N SER A 429 4.08 -19.38 67.02
CA SER A 429 4.77 -19.77 68.25
C SER A 429 4.11 -19.13 69.46
N VAL A 430 4.29 -19.81 70.59
CA VAL A 430 3.88 -19.32 71.90
C VAL A 430 5.11 -19.40 72.78
N ASP A 431 5.52 -18.27 73.35
CA ASP A 431 6.68 -18.22 74.22
C ASP A 431 6.29 -18.65 75.64
N LEU A 432 6.60 -19.91 75.96
CA LEU A 432 6.37 -20.51 77.26
C LEU A 432 7.64 -21.24 77.70
N LYS A 433 7.99 -21.09 78.97
CA LYS A 433 9.10 -21.82 79.58
C LYS A 433 8.84 -23.34 79.48
N ASP A 434 9.76 -24.06 78.85
CA ASP A 434 9.71 -25.51 78.63
C ASP A 434 8.48 -26.04 77.85
N GLY A 435 7.80 -25.19 77.08
CA GLY A 435 6.57 -25.55 76.35
C GLY A 435 5.40 -25.93 77.27
N GLN A 436 5.48 -25.53 78.54
CA GLN A 436 4.53 -25.85 79.58
C GLN A 436 4.04 -24.58 80.28
N LEU A 437 2.74 -24.53 80.52
CA LEU A 437 2.10 -23.49 81.29
C LEU A 437 1.60 -24.09 82.60
N HIS A 438 2.19 -23.67 83.72
CA HIS A 438 1.79 -24.09 85.05
C HIS A 438 0.80 -23.10 85.66
N LEU A 439 -0.40 -23.58 85.99
CA LEU A 439 -1.47 -22.75 86.56
C LEU A 439 -2.03 -23.40 87.83
N GLN A 440 -2.59 -22.57 88.70
CA GLN A 440 -3.45 -23.02 89.80
C GLN A 440 -4.92 -23.00 89.36
N PRO A 441 -5.80 -23.80 89.98
CA PRO A 441 -7.25 -23.71 89.73
C PRO A 441 -7.76 -22.27 89.86
N MET A 442 -8.66 -21.86 88.96
CA MET A 442 -9.21 -20.49 88.82
C MET A 442 -8.23 -19.42 88.35
N GLN A 443 -6.98 -19.76 88.02
CA GLN A 443 -6.03 -18.82 87.44
C GLN A 443 -6.28 -18.65 85.93
N GLU A 444 -6.18 -17.40 85.46
CA GLU A 444 -6.20 -17.06 84.04
C GLU A 444 -4.79 -16.71 83.54
N TYR A 445 -4.52 -17.04 82.28
CA TYR A 445 -3.29 -16.64 81.61
C TYR A 445 -3.61 -16.20 80.18
N GLU A 446 -3.16 -15.01 79.81
CA GLU A 446 -3.29 -14.50 78.44
C GLU A 446 -2.12 -15.00 77.59
N VAL A 447 -2.43 -15.78 76.57
CA VAL A 447 -1.45 -16.41 75.70
C VAL A 447 -1.03 -15.39 74.65
N ASN A 448 0.26 -15.00 74.67
CA ASN A 448 0.85 -14.22 73.60
C ASN A 448 1.30 -15.16 72.46
N VAL A 449 0.55 -15.13 71.35
CA VAL A 449 0.87 -15.93 70.16
C VAL A 449 1.63 -15.05 69.18
N ALA A 450 2.90 -15.38 68.94
CA ALA A 450 3.70 -14.72 67.93
C ALA A 450 3.41 -15.34 66.55
N VAL A 451 3.21 -14.47 65.56
CA VAL A 451 2.94 -14.82 64.16
C VAL A 451 4.05 -14.24 63.29
N TYR A 452 4.58 -15.05 62.36
CA TYR A 452 5.57 -14.59 61.40
C TYR A 452 5.24 -15.11 59.98
N PRO A 453 5.23 -14.25 58.96
CA PRO A 453 5.35 -12.78 59.01
C PRO A 453 4.13 -12.08 59.65
N GLU A 454 4.31 -10.92 60.30
CA GLU A 454 3.24 -10.18 60.99
C GLU A 454 2.13 -9.65 60.07
N ASN A 455 2.49 -9.32 58.83
CA ASN A 455 1.58 -8.84 57.78
C ASN A 455 0.99 -9.97 56.94
N SER A 456 1.05 -11.22 57.41
CA SER A 456 0.49 -12.36 56.66
C SER A 456 -1.02 -12.23 56.47
N ILE A 457 -1.50 -12.65 55.30
CA ILE A 457 -2.91 -12.52 54.90
C ILE A 457 -3.82 -13.39 55.78
N ASP A 458 -3.30 -14.51 56.27
CA ASP A 458 -4.00 -15.50 57.09
C ASP A 458 -3.48 -15.57 58.53
N ARG A 459 -2.99 -14.44 59.06
CA ARG A 459 -2.43 -14.31 60.42
C ARG A 459 -3.39 -14.66 61.57
N GLY A 460 -4.70 -14.69 61.30
CA GLY A 460 -5.69 -15.05 62.31
C GLY A 460 -5.50 -16.49 62.79
N TYR A 461 -5.82 -16.76 64.05
CA TYR A 461 -5.74 -18.09 64.65
C TYR A 461 -6.87 -18.35 65.64
N ILE A 462 -7.08 -19.62 65.95
CA ILE A 462 -8.05 -20.14 66.92
C ILE A 462 -7.32 -21.07 67.88
N MET A 463 -7.66 -21.01 69.16
CA MET A 463 -7.11 -21.91 70.17
C MET A 463 -8.16 -22.92 70.63
N THR A 464 -7.79 -24.19 70.78
CA THR A 464 -8.64 -25.29 71.23
C THR A 464 -7.96 -26.07 72.36
N SER A 465 -8.74 -26.67 73.25
CA SER A 465 -8.24 -27.46 74.38
C SER A 465 -8.58 -28.93 74.18
N SER A 466 -7.65 -29.82 74.53
CA SER A 466 -7.92 -31.26 74.59
C SER A 466 -8.89 -31.64 75.71
N ASP A 467 -8.98 -30.83 76.77
CA ASP A 467 -9.92 -31.02 77.88
C ASP A 467 -10.35 -29.66 78.49
N TYR A 468 -11.55 -29.20 78.09
CA TYR A 468 -12.15 -27.95 78.57
C TYR A 468 -12.58 -27.97 80.05
N ASN A 469 -12.56 -29.14 80.72
CA ASN A 469 -12.77 -29.26 82.16
C ASN A 469 -11.47 -29.04 82.95
N ILE A 470 -10.31 -29.20 82.33
CA ILE A 470 -8.99 -28.94 82.94
C ILE A 470 -8.53 -27.52 82.58
N ALA A 471 -8.54 -27.17 81.30
CA ALA A 471 -8.16 -25.84 80.79
C ALA A 471 -9.19 -25.36 79.77
N ASN A 472 -9.93 -24.30 80.11
CA ASN A 472 -10.92 -23.68 79.23
C ASN A 472 -10.31 -22.51 78.45
N ILE A 473 -10.86 -22.19 77.28
CA ILE A 473 -10.34 -21.11 76.43
C ILE A 473 -11.42 -20.06 76.24
N ILE A 474 -11.05 -18.80 76.47
CA ILE A 474 -11.92 -17.62 76.27
C ILE A 474 -11.10 -16.56 75.53
N GLY A 475 -11.35 -16.40 74.22
CA GLY A 475 -10.51 -15.55 73.37
C GLY A 475 -9.05 -16.04 73.36
N ASN A 476 -8.11 -15.15 73.71
CA ASN A 476 -6.69 -15.46 73.87
C ASN A 476 -6.30 -15.93 75.29
N LYS A 477 -7.27 -16.15 76.19
CA LYS A 477 -7.01 -16.54 77.57
C LYS A 477 -7.26 -18.02 77.82
N VAL A 478 -6.34 -18.64 78.55
CA VAL A 478 -6.49 -19.98 79.13
C VAL A 478 -6.93 -19.83 80.59
N VAL A 479 -8.05 -20.45 80.95
CA VAL A 479 -8.63 -20.44 82.29
C VAL A 479 -8.52 -21.85 82.89
N ALA A 480 -7.72 -21.98 83.95
CA ALA A 480 -7.53 -23.25 84.64
C ALA A 480 -8.76 -23.60 85.51
N LYS A 481 -9.31 -24.81 85.34
CA LYS A 481 -10.49 -25.29 86.08
C LYS A 481 -10.13 -26.38 87.08
N ASN A 482 -9.99 -27.62 86.61
CA ASN A 482 -9.68 -28.78 87.44
C ASN A 482 -8.19 -29.15 87.38
N THR A 483 -7.69 -29.81 88.43
CA THR A 483 -6.31 -30.33 88.45
C THR A 483 -6.14 -31.43 87.40
N GLY A 484 -5.06 -31.35 86.62
CA GLY A 484 -4.80 -32.28 85.53
C GLY A 484 -3.87 -31.68 84.48
N THR A 485 -3.78 -32.35 83.33
CA THR A 485 -2.98 -31.90 82.19
C THR A 485 -3.86 -31.82 80.95
N ALA A 486 -3.85 -30.68 80.27
CA ALA A 486 -4.52 -30.48 78.99
C ALA A 486 -3.54 -29.92 77.96
N THR A 487 -3.71 -30.28 76.69
CA THR A 487 -2.94 -29.72 75.58
C THR A 487 -3.77 -28.64 74.92
N ILE A 488 -3.19 -27.45 74.75
CA ILE A 488 -3.80 -26.35 74.00
C ILE A 488 -3.19 -26.36 72.61
N GLU A 489 -4.02 -26.45 71.58
CA GLU A 489 -3.62 -26.35 70.18
C GLU A 489 -4.00 -24.95 69.65
N VAL A 490 -3.05 -24.28 69.00
CA VAL A 490 -3.25 -23.00 68.33
C VAL A 490 -3.14 -23.26 66.83
N VAL A 491 -4.20 -22.98 66.08
CA VAL A 491 -4.30 -23.29 64.64
C VAL A 491 -4.67 -22.02 63.90
N ASN A 492 -3.96 -21.71 62.81
CA ASN A 492 -4.27 -20.55 61.99
C ASN A 492 -5.62 -20.73 61.24
N VAL A 493 -6.23 -19.64 60.76
CA VAL A 493 -7.55 -19.69 60.11
C VAL A 493 -7.60 -20.58 58.87
N THR A 494 -6.49 -20.74 58.14
CA THR A 494 -6.40 -21.67 56.99
C THR A 494 -6.05 -23.10 57.40
N ARG A 495 -5.79 -23.34 58.69
CA ARG A 495 -5.35 -24.62 59.28
C ARG A 495 -4.04 -25.18 58.71
N ARG A 496 -3.26 -24.38 57.98
CA ARG A 496 -1.97 -24.76 57.39
C ARG A 496 -0.85 -24.78 58.43
N LYS A 497 -0.95 -23.94 59.46
CA LYS A 497 0.03 -23.80 60.53
C LYS A 497 -0.62 -24.04 61.88
N LYS A 498 0.09 -24.77 62.74
CA LYS A 498 -0.34 -25.05 64.10
C LYS A 498 0.83 -25.19 65.05
N THR A 499 0.58 -24.89 66.31
CA THR A 499 1.48 -25.14 67.43
C THR A 499 0.68 -25.62 68.63
N ALA A 500 1.32 -26.30 69.57
CA ALA A 500 0.64 -26.78 70.77
C ALA A 500 1.56 -26.68 71.98
N PHE A 501 0.96 -26.46 73.15
CA PHE A 501 1.66 -26.44 74.43
C PHE A 501 0.83 -27.14 75.51
N THR A 502 1.49 -27.58 76.57
CA THR A 502 0.82 -28.32 77.66
C THR A 502 0.51 -27.40 78.82
N VAL A 503 -0.74 -27.42 79.29
CA VAL A 503 -1.17 -26.74 80.51
C VAL A 503 -1.23 -27.76 81.65
N LYS A 504 -0.49 -27.51 82.73
CA LYS A 504 -0.49 -28.32 83.95
C LYS A 504 -1.15 -27.54 85.08
N VAL A 505 -2.33 -28.00 85.52
CA VAL A 505 -3.07 -27.40 86.62
C VAL A 505 -2.78 -28.17 87.90
N GLN A 506 -2.11 -27.53 88.85
CA GLN A 506 -1.70 -28.14 90.12
C GLN A 506 -2.04 -27.22 91.30
N LYS A 507 -2.38 -27.82 92.45
CA LYS A 507 -2.55 -27.06 93.70
C LYS A 507 -1.17 -26.64 94.23
N SER A 508 -1.08 -25.45 94.83
CA SER A 508 0.20 -24.99 95.40
C SER A 508 0.72 -25.98 96.46
N SER A 509 1.99 -26.36 96.39
CA SER A 509 2.63 -27.30 97.33
C SER A 509 3.14 -26.61 98.61
N LEU A 510 2.41 -25.60 99.10
CA LEU A 510 2.84 -24.79 100.26
C LEU A 510 2.63 -25.47 101.64
N ILE A 511 2.26 -26.76 101.69
CA ILE A 511 1.97 -27.44 102.97
C ILE A 511 3.07 -28.42 103.43
N ARG A 512 4.11 -28.72 102.63
CA ARG A 512 5.16 -29.69 103.04
C ARG A 512 6.37 -29.14 103.81
N LYS A 513 6.46 -27.82 104.07
CA LYS A 513 7.55 -27.21 104.86
C LYS A 513 7.17 -26.79 106.29
N LEU A 514 5.92 -26.97 106.72
CA LEU A 514 5.45 -26.61 108.07
C LEU A 514 5.31 -27.78 109.05
N PHE A 515 5.42 -29.03 108.59
CA PHE A 515 5.46 -30.21 109.45
C PHE A 515 6.69 -31.07 109.15
N GLY A 516 7.85 -30.54 109.54
CA GLY A 516 9.00 -31.36 109.89
C GLY A 516 8.89 -31.74 111.37
N ARG A 517 8.49 -32.99 111.61
CA ARG A 517 8.92 -33.79 112.76
C ARG A 517 9.15 -35.21 112.28
#